data_AF-A0A8B6DLP7-F1
#
_entry.id   AF-A0A8B6DLP7-F1
#
_cell.length_a   1.000
_cell.length_b   1.000
_cell.length_c   1.000
_cell.angle_alpha   90.00
_cell.angle_beta   90.00
_cell.angle_gamma   90.00
#
_symmetry.space_group_name_H-M   'P 1'
#
loop_
_entity.id
_entity.type
_entity.pdbx_description
1 polymer ?
#
loop_
_entity_poly.entity_id
_entity_poly.type
_entity_poly.pdbx_seq_one_letter_code
_entity_poly.pdbx_strand_id
1 'polypeptide(L)'
;MSSNKSNGVVPGEEAMPINEDDTEYKKLYELPTMRYSNIVILIVTVDTIVSIALWVTGGNTKYFVDNITDFHLTESVFDLALVAASKMIFYVTVLALLETFSFRQIDKPYDFTLIQKIKVLHVTLIVFSLLVFGFTVTKGGFVLYKFINDSSYSKMHAEYNALVISAVCFSLIEFIASVFSFGAMRTLKVIRITRRFNDQGVEIDKEGKTIPKKVSLQRLFLLAKPEWGFIAGGTIALVGSSGSQMAAPLFFGKVVDAAQTDMAELTRLVIILVIIYVVGSIFAFFRSWLFTLAGQSFVSRLRKKLFAQIIEQEVAFFDENRTGELCNRLASDTQVLQNAATVNISMLVRSIFQLVGSLGFMFYLNAALTGVLLAVVPFVSISAVRYGKLYRNAEEIQDKLGDAEPLLRRHCQVLGQNNDKQVN
;
A
#
# COMPACT_ATOMS: atom_id res chain seq x y z
N MET A 1 -10.19 -33.82 -59.98
CA MET A 1 -11.06 -34.59 -59.05
C MET A 1 -10.28 -35.85 -58.69
N SER A 2 -9.89 -36.18 -57.47
CA SER A 2 -10.42 -35.88 -56.14
C SER A 2 -9.27 -35.84 -55.12
N SER A 3 -9.44 -35.00 -54.10
CA SER A 3 -8.55 -34.71 -52.98
C SER A 3 -8.47 -35.89 -51.99
N ASN A 4 -7.27 -36.18 -51.47
CA ASN A 4 -7.06 -37.06 -50.32
C ASN A 4 -6.49 -36.21 -49.16
N LYS A 5 -7.34 -35.87 -48.18
CA LYS A 5 -6.96 -35.23 -46.91
C LYS A 5 -7.12 -36.27 -45.81
N SER A 6 -6.01 -36.70 -45.20
CA SER A 6 -6.03 -37.44 -43.95
C SER A 6 -6.32 -36.46 -42.80
N ASN A 7 -7.51 -36.56 -42.21
CA ASN A 7 -7.84 -35.83 -41.00
C ASN A 7 -7.21 -36.51 -39.78
N GLY A 8 -6.51 -35.71 -38.99
CA GLY A 8 -5.95 -36.08 -37.70
C GLY A 8 -7.04 -36.42 -36.69
N VAL A 9 -6.76 -37.48 -35.93
CA VAL A 9 -7.56 -37.89 -34.77
C VAL A 9 -7.20 -36.95 -33.62
N VAL A 10 -8.15 -36.12 -33.21
CA VAL A 10 -8.12 -35.36 -31.96
C VAL A 10 -8.52 -36.34 -30.84
N PRO A 11 -7.68 -36.61 -29.82
CA PRO A 11 -8.09 -37.45 -28.71
C PRO A 11 -9.15 -36.72 -27.88
N GLY A 12 -10.20 -37.46 -27.52
CA GLY A 12 -11.41 -36.96 -26.90
C GLY A 12 -11.19 -36.09 -25.66
N GLU A 13 -11.92 -34.99 -25.64
CA GLU A 13 -12.27 -34.23 -24.46
C GLU A 13 -13.22 -35.11 -23.63
N GLU A 14 -12.65 -35.98 -22.80
CA GLU A 14 -13.40 -36.61 -21.70
C GLU A 14 -13.82 -35.49 -20.75
N ALA A 15 -15.05 -35.04 -20.92
CA ALA A 15 -15.72 -34.19 -19.94
C ALA A 15 -15.71 -34.93 -18.60
N MET A 16 -14.89 -34.43 -17.67
CA MET A 16 -14.85 -34.89 -16.29
C MET A 16 -16.29 -34.93 -15.74
N PRO A 17 -16.74 -36.05 -15.15
CA PRO A 17 -18.09 -36.16 -14.63
C PRO A 17 -18.29 -35.07 -13.58
N ILE A 18 -19.28 -34.21 -13.82
CA ILE A 18 -19.66 -33.11 -12.94
C ILE A 18 -20.26 -33.74 -11.68
N ASN A 19 -19.41 -34.02 -10.69
CA ASN A 19 -19.85 -34.38 -9.36
C ASN A 19 -20.22 -33.09 -8.61
N GLU A 20 -21.45 -33.05 -8.12
CA GLU A 20 -22.12 -31.91 -7.49
C GLU A 20 -21.55 -31.54 -6.09
N ASP A 21 -20.25 -31.67 -5.88
CA ASP A 21 -19.59 -31.18 -4.66
C ASP A 21 -19.10 -29.73 -4.87
N ASP A 22 -20.01 -28.79 -4.60
CA ASP A 22 -19.83 -27.33 -4.57
C ASP A 22 -18.63 -26.83 -3.73
N THR A 23 -17.92 -27.72 -3.03
CA THR A 23 -16.78 -27.40 -2.15
C THR A 23 -15.44 -27.43 -2.87
N GLU A 24 -15.28 -28.21 -3.94
CA GLU A 24 -14.00 -28.30 -4.66
C GLU A 24 -13.82 -27.12 -5.63
N TYR A 25 -14.87 -26.75 -6.37
CA TYR A 25 -14.90 -25.53 -7.20
C TYR A 25 -14.66 -24.24 -6.41
N LYS A 26 -15.09 -24.17 -5.14
CA LYS A 26 -14.83 -23.01 -4.26
C LYS A 26 -13.34 -22.81 -3.95
N LYS A 27 -12.51 -23.85 -4.00
CA LYS A 27 -11.05 -23.73 -3.77
C LYS A 27 -10.29 -23.24 -5.00
N LEU A 28 -10.85 -23.37 -6.20
CA LEU A 28 -10.22 -22.88 -7.44
C LEU A 28 -10.34 -21.36 -7.61
N TYR A 29 -11.27 -20.72 -6.90
CA TYR A 29 -11.58 -19.30 -7.06
C TYR A 29 -11.48 -18.54 -5.74
N GLU A 30 -10.48 -17.66 -5.63
CA GLU A 30 -10.34 -16.73 -4.51
C GLU A 30 -10.39 -15.27 -4.98
N LEU A 31 -10.96 -14.42 -4.14
CA LEU A 31 -10.93 -12.97 -4.33
C LEU A 31 -9.67 -12.40 -3.68
N PRO A 32 -9.02 -11.39 -4.29
CA PRO A 32 -7.88 -10.74 -3.67
C PRO A 32 -8.29 -10.04 -2.36
N THR A 33 -7.44 -10.15 -1.34
CA THR A 33 -7.66 -9.49 -0.04
C THR A 33 -7.72 -7.97 -0.15
N MET A 34 -6.95 -7.39 -1.05
CA MET A 34 -6.93 -5.94 -1.34
C MET A 34 -7.90 -5.61 -2.48
N ARG A 35 -9.19 -5.53 -2.15
CA ARG A 35 -10.28 -5.16 -3.07
C ARG A 35 -10.97 -3.88 -2.62
N TYR A 36 -11.69 -3.23 -3.54
CA TYR A 36 -12.34 -1.95 -3.29
C TYR A 36 -13.22 -1.95 -2.03
N SER A 37 -14.06 -2.98 -1.83
CA SER A 37 -14.92 -3.09 -0.64
C SER A 37 -14.12 -3.02 0.66
N ASN A 38 -13.04 -3.81 0.75
CA ASN A 38 -12.21 -3.88 1.96
C ASN A 38 -11.47 -2.56 2.20
N ILE A 39 -11.05 -1.87 1.14
CA ILE A 39 -10.36 -0.57 1.25
C ILE A 39 -11.33 0.51 1.75
N VAL A 40 -12.56 0.55 1.23
CA VAL A 40 -13.57 1.52 1.69
C VAL A 40 -14.02 1.20 3.12
N ILE A 41 -14.23 -0.08 3.46
CA ILE A 41 -14.53 -0.50 4.84
C ILE A 41 -13.41 -0.08 5.79
N LEU A 42 -12.15 -0.25 5.41
CA LEU A 42 -11.01 0.19 6.22
C LEU A 42 -11.04 1.71 6.44
N ILE A 43 -11.28 2.51 5.38
CA ILE A 43 -11.36 3.96 5.47
C ILE A 43 -12.47 4.38 6.44
N VAL A 44 -13.67 3.83 6.29
CA VAL A 44 -14.81 4.16 7.15
C VAL A 44 -14.56 3.71 8.60
N THR A 45 -13.91 2.55 8.79
CA THR A 45 -13.53 2.08 10.14
C THR A 45 -12.54 3.03 10.81
N VAL A 46 -11.53 3.52 10.06
CA VAL A 46 -10.57 4.50 10.56
C VAL A 46 -11.26 5.81 10.89
N ASP A 47 -12.16 6.30 10.03
CA ASP A 47 -12.97 7.50 10.30
C ASP A 47 -13.76 7.37 11.61
N THR A 48 -14.46 6.24 11.81
CA THR A 48 -15.24 6.02 13.03
C THR A 48 -14.36 5.98 14.28
N ILE A 49 -13.20 5.29 14.22
CA ILE A 49 -12.26 5.24 15.34
C ILE A 49 -11.72 6.63 15.65
N VAL A 50 -11.29 7.38 14.64
CA VAL A 50 -10.76 8.74 14.80
C VAL A 50 -11.84 9.67 15.36
N SER A 51 -13.05 9.62 14.80
CA SER A 51 -14.17 10.47 15.24
C SER A 51 -14.58 10.21 16.69
N ILE A 52 -14.64 8.94 17.09
CA ILE A 52 -14.93 8.56 18.49
C ILE A 52 -13.77 8.94 19.41
N ALA A 53 -12.53 8.68 19.01
CA ALA A 53 -11.36 9.04 19.81
C ALA A 53 -11.27 10.55 20.04
N LEU A 54 -11.46 11.37 19.00
CA LEU A 54 -11.48 12.82 19.11
C LEU A 54 -12.62 13.33 19.99
N TRP A 55 -13.80 12.72 19.87
CA TRP A 55 -14.94 13.07 20.70
C TRP A 55 -14.71 12.77 22.19
N VAL A 56 -14.17 11.58 22.51
CA VAL A 56 -13.88 11.15 23.89
C VAL A 56 -12.70 11.91 24.50
N THR A 57 -11.69 12.26 23.70
CA THR A 57 -10.47 12.94 24.18
C THR A 57 -10.59 14.46 24.27
N GLY A 58 -11.71 15.05 23.82
CA GLY A 58 -11.99 16.48 23.92
C GLY A 58 -12.02 16.96 25.39
N GLY A 59 -10.99 17.70 25.77
CA GLY A 59 -10.50 17.82 27.15
C GLY A 59 -11.23 18.77 28.11
N ASN A 60 -12.56 18.85 28.12
CA ASN A 60 -13.26 19.58 29.19
C ASN A 60 -14.51 18.82 29.66
N THR A 61 -14.45 18.27 30.88
CA THR A 61 -15.53 17.48 31.49
C THR A 61 -16.84 18.27 31.54
N LYS A 62 -16.77 19.61 31.69
CA LYS A 62 -17.95 20.47 31.68
C LYS A 62 -18.56 20.59 30.29
N TYR A 63 -17.75 20.86 29.27
CA TYR A 63 -18.22 20.91 27.88
C TYR A 63 -18.70 19.54 27.37
N PHE A 64 -18.09 18.44 27.81
CA PHE A 64 -18.52 17.08 27.48
C PHE A 64 -19.88 16.73 28.09
N VAL A 65 -20.09 17.05 29.38
CA VAL A 65 -21.37 16.84 30.07
C VAL A 65 -22.43 17.74 29.44
N ASP A 66 -22.17 19.03 29.27
CA ASP A 66 -23.09 19.98 28.63
C ASP A 66 -23.45 19.55 27.18
N ASN A 67 -22.50 18.95 26.44
CA ASN A 67 -22.74 18.38 25.11
C ASN A 67 -23.79 17.27 25.08
N ILE A 68 -23.88 16.49 26.17
CA ILE A 68 -24.73 15.31 26.29
C ILE A 68 -26.06 15.69 26.96
N THR A 69 -26.04 16.59 27.96
CA THR A 69 -27.21 16.98 28.74
C THR A 69 -28.01 18.12 28.09
N ASP A 70 -27.35 19.11 27.49
CA ASP A 70 -27.97 20.28 26.84
C ASP A 70 -27.71 20.26 25.33
N PHE A 71 -28.28 19.24 24.66
CA PHE A 71 -28.02 18.98 23.25
C PHE A 71 -28.58 20.08 22.33
N HIS A 72 -27.68 20.86 21.72
CA HIS A 72 -27.98 21.78 20.62
C HIS A 72 -27.28 21.34 19.33
N LEU A 73 -28.06 21.03 18.29
CA LEU A 73 -27.59 20.61 16.95
C LEU A 73 -26.57 21.57 16.29
N THR A 74 -26.52 22.83 16.74
CA THR A 74 -25.63 23.86 16.15
C THR A 74 -24.27 23.97 16.85
N GLU A 75 -24.13 23.46 18.07
CA GLU A 75 -22.94 23.63 18.92
C GLU A 75 -22.35 22.31 19.39
N SER A 76 -23.19 21.28 19.50
CA SER A 76 -22.78 19.96 19.93
C SER A 76 -21.87 19.30 18.90
N VAL A 77 -20.91 18.48 19.33
CA VAL A 77 -20.06 17.66 18.44
C VAL A 77 -20.43 16.17 18.55
N PHE A 78 -21.33 15.82 19.46
CA PHE A 78 -21.79 14.46 19.75
C PHE A 78 -22.44 13.78 18.54
N ASP A 79 -23.29 14.51 17.83
CA ASP A 79 -23.96 14.06 16.61
C ASP A 79 -22.98 13.73 15.48
N LEU A 80 -21.78 14.35 15.41
CA LEU A 80 -20.76 13.94 14.44
C LEU A 80 -20.19 12.55 14.76
N ALA A 81 -19.95 12.25 16.03
CA ALA A 81 -19.50 10.93 16.46
C ALA A 81 -20.59 9.86 16.22
N LEU A 82 -21.85 10.20 16.47
CA LEU A 82 -22.99 9.32 16.22
C LEU A 82 -23.19 9.08 14.71
N VAL A 83 -23.05 10.12 13.89
CA VAL A 83 -23.05 9.99 12.42
C VAL A 83 -21.91 9.11 11.94
N ALA A 84 -20.69 9.26 12.48
CA ALA A 84 -19.56 8.40 12.12
C ALA A 84 -19.80 6.92 12.46
N ALA A 85 -20.39 6.61 13.63
CA ALA A 85 -20.72 5.24 14.03
C ALA A 85 -21.85 4.62 13.17
N SER A 86 -22.94 5.37 12.95
CA SER A 86 -24.07 4.91 12.13
C SER A 86 -23.66 4.68 10.67
N LYS A 87 -22.82 5.56 10.14
CA LYS A 87 -22.23 5.43 8.80
C LYS A 87 -21.42 4.14 8.66
N MET A 88 -20.61 3.76 9.64
CA MET A 88 -19.84 2.51 9.58
C MET A 88 -20.72 1.29 9.37
N ILE A 89 -21.78 1.18 10.16
CA ILE A 89 -22.73 0.08 10.07
C ILE A 89 -23.37 0.04 8.69
N PHE A 90 -23.77 1.22 8.18
CA PHE A 90 -24.36 1.34 6.85
C PHE A 90 -23.39 0.92 5.74
N TYR A 91 -22.16 1.44 5.71
CA TYR A 91 -21.18 1.12 4.67
C TYR A 91 -20.77 -0.35 4.68
N VAL A 92 -20.50 -0.93 5.85
CA VAL A 92 -20.14 -2.35 5.98
C VAL A 92 -21.28 -3.22 5.43
N THR A 93 -22.52 -2.91 5.79
CA THR A 93 -23.69 -3.68 5.34
C THR A 93 -23.93 -3.53 3.84
N VAL A 94 -23.97 -2.29 3.33
CA VAL A 94 -24.26 -2.02 1.93
C VAL A 94 -23.17 -2.54 1.01
N LEU A 95 -21.88 -2.36 1.35
CA LEU A 95 -20.78 -2.88 0.54
C LEU A 95 -20.72 -4.42 0.57
N ALA A 96 -21.00 -5.06 1.71
CA ALA A 96 -21.08 -6.52 1.79
C ALA A 96 -22.22 -7.09 0.93
N LEU A 97 -23.40 -6.45 0.95
CA LEU A 97 -24.52 -6.82 0.08
C LEU A 97 -24.20 -6.58 -1.39
N LEU A 98 -23.60 -5.44 -1.71
CA LEU A 98 -23.22 -5.06 -3.08
C LEU A 98 -22.22 -6.04 -3.68
N GLU A 99 -21.25 -6.49 -2.89
CA GLU A 99 -20.28 -7.49 -3.27
C GLU A 99 -20.93 -8.88 -3.46
N THR A 100 -21.77 -9.30 -2.50
CA THR A 100 -22.48 -10.59 -2.56
C THR A 100 -23.37 -10.69 -3.79
N PHE A 101 -24.13 -9.63 -4.09
CA PHE A 101 -24.99 -9.60 -5.28
C PHE A 101 -24.16 -9.47 -6.57
N SER A 102 -23.10 -8.67 -6.57
CA SER A 102 -22.19 -8.58 -7.72
C SER A 102 -21.56 -9.93 -8.06
N PHE A 103 -21.25 -10.75 -7.05
CA PHE A 103 -20.75 -12.11 -7.24
C PHE A 103 -21.82 -13.05 -7.81
N ARG A 104 -23.02 -13.09 -7.20
CA ARG A 104 -24.14 -13.92 -7.70
C ARG A 104 -24.52 -13.57 -9.14
N GLN A 105 -24.29 -12.34 -9.58
CA GLN A 105 -24.56 -11.91 -10.96
C GLN A 105 -23.59 -12.53 -11.96
N ILE A 106 -22.39 -12.93 -11.53
CA ILE A 106 -21.44 -13.64 -12.41
C ILE A 106 -22.01 -15.00 -12.77
N ASP A 107 -22.57 -15.71 -11.79
CA ASP A 107 -23.13 -17.05 -12.00
C ASP A 107 -24.48 -16.99 -12.75
N LYS A 108 -25.23 -15.88 -12.61
CA LYS A 108 -26.52 -15.65 -13.26
C LYS A 108 -26.55 -14.30 -13.99
N PRO A 109 -25.94 -14.18 -15.19
CA PRO A 109 -25.77 -12.91 -15.88
C PRO A 109 -27.09 -12.26 -16.35
N TYR A 110 -28.13 -13.06 -16.60
CA TYR A 110 -29.43 -12.61 -17.12
C TYR A 110 -30.50 -12.40 -16.03
N ASP A 111 -30.15 -12.48 -14.74
CA ASP A 111 -31.10 -12.21 -13.66
C ASP A 111 -31.32 -10.69 -13.49
N PHE A 112 -32.41 -10.20 -14.08
CA PHE A 112 -32.79 -8.78 -14.03
C PHE A 112 -33.07 -8.28 -12.61
N THR A 113 -33.55 -9.15 -11.71
CA THR A 113 -33.85 -8.77 -10.32
C THR A 113 -32.58 -8.42 -9.56
N LEU A 114 -31.50 -9.16 -9.84
CA LEU A 114 -30.20 -8.96 -9.21
C LEU A 114 -29.52 -7.69 -9.74
N ILE A 115 -29.64 -7.43 -11.05
CA ILE A 115 -29.19 -6.16 -11.67
C ILE A 115 -29.87 -4.96 -11.00
N GLN A 116 -31.19 -5.05 -10.78
CA GLN A 116 -31.95 -3.98 -10.15
C GLN A 116 -31.51 -3.77 -8.69
N LYS A 117 -31.35 -4.84 -7.90
CA LYS A 117 -30.85 -4.77 -6.52
C LYS A 117 -29.47 -4.10 -6.43
N ILE A 118 -28.55 -4.45 -7.33
CA ILE A 118 -27.22 -3.84 -7.38
C ILE A 118 -27.30 -2.35 -7.71
N LYS A 119 -28.11 -1.96 -8.71
CA LYS A 119 -28.32 -0.55 -9.06
C LYS A 119 -28.92 0.24 -7.89
N VAL A 120 -29.94 -0.31 -7.24
CA VAL A 120 -30.57 0.32 -6.07
C VAL A 120 -29.54 0.51 -4.96
N LEU A 121 -28.76 -0.51 -4.60
CA LEU A 121 -27.72 -0.41 -3.58
C LEU A 121 -26.67 0.67 -3.90
N HIS A 122 -26.22 0.79 -5.15
CA HIS A 122 -25.30 1.86 -5.55
C HIS A 122 -25.93 3.25 -5.38
N VAL A 123 -27.16 3.43 -5.83
CA VAL A 123 -27.87 4.71 -5.69
C VAL A 123 -28.08 5.05 -4.21
N THR A 124 -28.52 4.07 -3.41
CA THR A 124 -28.69 4.24 -1.96
C THR A 124 -27.37 4.62 -1.28
N LEU A 125 -26.26 3.98 -1.67
CA LEU A 125 -24.93 4.32 -1.17
C LEU A 125 -24.58 5.77 -1.49
N ILE A 126 -24.72 6.21 -2.74
CA ILE A 126 -24.37 7.58 -3.17
C ILE A 126 -25.25 8.63 -2.48
N VAL A 127 -26.57 8.40 -2.43
CA VAL A 127 -27.51 9.34 -1.81
C VAL A 127 -27.21 9.47 -0.31
N PHE A 128 -27.00 8.37 0.39
CA PHE A 128 -26.63 8.40 1.81
C PHE A 128 -25.31 9.16 2.03
N SER A 129 -24.29 8.88 1.19
CA SER A 129 -23.00 9.56 1.28
C SER A 129 -23.10 11.06 1.06
N LEU A 130 -23.92 11.48 0.08
CA LEU A 130 -24.16 12.89 -0.22
C LEU A 130 -24.88 13.61 0.93
N LEU A 131 -25.87 12.96 1.55
CA LEU A 131 -26.60 13.51 2.69
C LEU A 131 -25.66 13.69 3.90
N VAL A 132 -24.82 12.70 4.20
CA VAL A 132 -23.83 12.79 5.28
C VAL A 132 -22.80 13.87 4.99
N PHE A 133 -22.28 13.95 3.76
CA PHE A 133 -21.36 15.01 3.36
C PHE A 133 -21.99 16.39 3.54
N GLY A 134 -23.21 16.60 3.01
CA GLY A 134 -23.95 17.85 3.18
C GLY A 134 -24.13 18.22 4.66
N PHE A 135 -24.52 17.27 5.50
CA PHE A 135 -24.67 17.48 6.94
C PHE A 135 -23.35 17.93 7.60
N THR A 136 -22.25 17.23 7.35
CA THR A 136 -20.94 17.57 7.95
C THR A 136 -20.44 18.94 7.49
N VAL A 137 -20.64 19.31 6.22
CA VAL A 137 -20.25 20.61 5.67
C VAL A 137 -21.08 21.74 6.27
N THR A 138 -22.41 21.59 6.31
CA THR A 138 -23.32 22.57 6.91
C THR A 138 -22.96 22.79 8.38
N LYS A 139 -22.67 21.71 9.11
CA LYS A 139 -22.27 21.79 10.51
C LYS A 139 -20.91 22.47 10.70
N GLY A 140 -19.91 22.11 9.91
CA GLY A 140 -18.62 22.81 9.93
C GLY A 140 -18.75 24.30 9.63
N GLY A 141 -19.65 24.66 8.71
CA GLY A 141 -20.01 26.04 8.40
C GLY A 141 -20.64 26.79 9.58
N PHE A 142 -21.57 26.17 10.31
CA PHE A 142 -22.19 26.77 11.50
C PHE A 142 -21.18 27.02 12.63
N VAL A 143 -20.28 26.06 12.88
CA VAL A 143 -19.21 26.21 13.89
C VAL A 143 -18.28 27.37 13.52
N LEU A 144 -17.88 27.46 12.25
CA LEU A 144 -17.04 28.55 11.76
C LEU A 144 -17.75 29.91 11.83
N TYR A 145 -19.03 29.96 11.45
CA TYR A 145 -19.84 31.17 11.51
C TYR A 145 -19.94 31.70 12.94
N LYS A 146 -20.24 30.85 13.93
CA LYS A 146 -20.27 31.24 15.34
C LYS A 146 -18.91 31.71 15.84
N PHE A 147 -17.83 31.03 15.47
CA PHE A 147 -16.48 31.42 15.85
C PHE A 147 -16.07 32.82 15.33
N ILE A 148 -16.50 33.19 14.11
CA ILE A 148 -16.13 34.48 13.50
C ILE A 148 -17.05 35.61 13.98
N ASN A 149 -18.34 35.34 14.14
CA ASN A 149 -19.35 36.39 14.28
C ASN A 149 -19.83 36.61 15.73
N ASP A 150 -19.59 35.67 16.64
CA ASP A 150 -20.05 35.76 18.03
C ASP A 150 -18.87 35.90 18.99
N SER A 151 -18.76 37.07 19.62
CA SER A 151 -17.70 37.38 20.59
C SER A 151 -17.93 36.74 21.97
N SER A 152 -19.12 36.18 22.22
CA SER A 152 -19.44 35.40 23.42
C SER A 152 -19.15 33.90 23.28
N TYR A 153 -18.76 33.46 22.08
CA TYR A 153 -18.51 32.06 21.78
C TYR A 153 -17.29 31.52 22.54
N SER A 154 -17.51 30.56 23.43
CA SER A 154 -16.43 29.84 24.11
C SER A 154 -15.66 29.01 23.10
N LYS A 155 -14.37 29.31 22.92
CA LYS A 155 -13.48 28.59 22.01
C LYS A 155 -13.50 27.09 22.32
N MET A 156 -13.94 26.29 21.35
CA MET A 156 -13.91 24.83 21.44
C MET A 156 -12.46 24.34 21.62
N HIS A 157 -12.29 23.26 22.38
CA HIS A 157 -11.00 22.60 22.54
C HIS A 157 -10.47 22.10 21.18
N ALA A 158 -9.16 21.99 21.05
CA ALA A 158 -8.51 21.70 19.78
C ALA A 158 -8.98 20.37 19.14
N GLU A 159 -9.33 19.36 19.96
CA GLU A 159 -9.79 18.05 19.49
C GLU A 159 -11.19 18.12 18.87
N TYR A 160 -12.07 18.98 19.38
CA TYR A 160 -13.39 19.21 18.80
C TYR A 160 -13.32 19.93 17.45
N ASN A 161 -12.41 20.90 17.33
CA ASN A 161 -12.13 21.53 16.03
C ASN A 161 -11.56 20.51 15.03
N ALA A 162 -10.64 19.65 15.49
CA ALA A 162 -10.10 18.56 14.69
C ALA A 162 -11.18 17.54 14.27
N LEU A 163 -12.14 17.25 15.15
CA LEU A 163 -13.28 16.38 14.86
C LEU A 163 -14.16 16.95 13.73
N VAL A 164 -14.49 18.24 13.79
CA VAL A 164 -15.27 18.90 12.72
C VAL A 164 -14.54 18.86 11.37
N ILE A 165 -13.25 19.18 11.36
CA ILE A 165 -12.44 19.18 10.13
C ILE A 165 -12.32 17.75 9.56
N SER A 166 -11.97 16.78 10.41
CA SER A 166 -11.83 15.39 9.98
C SER A 166 -13.14 14.80 9.46
N ALA A 167 -14.27 15.10 10.10
CA ALA A 167 -15.58 14.64 9.66
C ALA A 167 -15.95 15.14 8.25
N VAL A 168 -15.64 16.41 7.92
CA VAL A 168 -15.85 16.97 6.57
C VAL A 168 -14.91 16.32 5.55
N CYS A 169 -13.65 16.10 5.92
CA CYS A 169 -12.68 15.45 5.03
C CYS A 169 -13.09 14.00 4.72
N PHE A 170 -13.45 13.23 5.74
CA PHE A 170 -13.85 11.83 5.56
C PHE A 170 -15.17 11.68 4.83
N SER A 171 -16.17 12.51 5.12
CA SER A 171 -17.45 12.46 4.41
C SER A 171 -17.30 12.81 2.92
N LEU A 172 -16.39 13.73 2.56
CA LEU A 172 -16.03 14.00 1.17
C LEU A 172 -15.38 12.78 0.51
N ILE A 173 -14.42 12.17 1.20
CA ILE A 173 -13.71 10.97 0.73
C ILE A 173 -14.70 9.83 0.45
N GLU A 174 -15.63 9.61 1.35
CA GLU A 174 -16.61 8.54 1.26
C GLU A 174 -17.69 8.81 0.21
N PHE A 175 -18.07 10.07 0.03
CA PHE A 175 -18.90 10.49 -1.10
C PHE A 175 -18.21 10.20 -2.42
N ILE A 176 -16.95 10.62 -2.58
CA ILE A 176 -16.15 10.30 -3.78
C ILE A 176 -16.05 8.79 -3.97
N ALA A 177 -15.72 8.04 -2.91
CA ALA A 177 -15.65 6.59 -2.95
C ALA A 177 -16.98 5.98 -3.44
N SER A 178 -18.12 6.44 -2.91
CA SER A 178 -19.45 5.95 -3.29
C SER A 178 -19.74 6.13 -4.78
N VAL A 179 -19.31 7.23 -5.39
CA VAL A 179 -19.47 7.47 -6.84
C VAL A 179 -18.63 6.47 -7.65
N PHE A 180 -17.40 6.20 -7.21
CA PHE A 180 -16.52 5.20 -7.84
C PHE A 180 -16.96 3.74 -7.63
N SER A 181 -17.94 3.47 -6.77
CA SER A 181 -18.40 2.11 -6.46
C SER A 181 -18.87 1.34 -7.70
N PHE A 182 -19.53 2.02 -8.66
CA PHE A 182 -19.99 1.41 -9.91
C PHE A 182 -18.86 0.80 -10.74
N GLY A 183 -17.81 1.59 -10.99
CA GLY A 183 -16.64 1.14 -11.75
C GLY A 183 -15.88 0.05 -11.01
N ALA A 184 -15.76 0.18 -9.69
CA ALA A 184 -15.09 -0.79 -8.86
C ALA A 184 -15.78 -2.16 -8.84
N MET A 185 -17.10 -2.20 -8.67
CA MET A 185 -17.86 -3.46 -8.67
C MET A 185 -17.92 -4.12 -10.05
N ARG A 186 -17.90 -3.32 -11.13
CA ARG A 186 -17.72 -3.86 -12.48
C ARG A 186 -16.35 -4.51 -12.65
N THR A 187 -15.30 -3.88 -12.13
CA THR A 187 -13.93 -4.42 -12.19
C THR A 187 -13.78 -5.68 -11.32
N LEU A 188 -14.44 -5.73 -10.17
CA LEU A 188 -14.43 -6.89 -9.26
C LEU A 188 -14.94 -8.16 -9.93
N LYS A 189 -15.91 -8.07 -10.85
CA LYS A 189 -16.39 -9.21 -11.64
C LYS A 189 -15.31 -9.81 -12.56
N VAL A 190 -14.32 -9.02 -12.93
CA VAL A 190 -13.21 -9.43 -13.81
C VAL A 190 -11.99 -9.89 -13.00
N ILE A 191 -11.82 -9.40 -11.76
CA ILE A 191 -10.71 -9.75 -10.88
C ILE A 191 -11.06 -11.02 -10.09
N ARG A 192 -10.97 -12.17 -10.77
CA ARG A 192 -11.04 -13.50 -10.13
C ARG A 192 -9.69 -14.20 -10.33
N ILE A 193 -9.08 -14.65 -9.24
CA ILE A 193 -7.87 -15.48 -9.34
C ILE A 193 -8.35 -16.92 -9.55
N THR A 194 -8.06 -17.47 -10.72
CA THR A 194 -8.23 -18.90 -10.98
C THR A 194 -6.91 -19.57 -10.63
N ARG A 195 -6.88 -20.38 -9.57
CA ARG A 195 -5.70 -21.19 -9.25
C ARG A 195 -5.72 -22.43 -10.13
N ARG A 196 -4.69 -22.61 -10.95
CA ARG A 196 -4.48 -23.84 -11.72
C ARG A 196 -3.35 -24.61 -11.08
N PHE A 197 -3.48 -25.91 -10.94
CA PHE A 197 -2.42 -26.77 -10.40
C PHE A 197 -2.02 -27.78 -11.48
N ASN A 198 -0.73 -28.10 -11.57
CA ASN A 198 -0.27 -29.24 -12.35
C ASN A 198 -0.49 -30.56 -11.58
N ASP A 199 -0.20 -31.69 -12.23
CA ASP A 199 -0.33 -33.03 -11.65
C ASP A 199 0.55 -33.25 -10.39
N GLN A 200 1.49 -32.34 -10.13
CA GLN A 200 2.38 -32.33 -8.97
C GLN A 200 1.87 -31.41 -7.83
N GLY A 201 0.68 -30.81 -7.99
CA GLY A 201 0.09 -29.90 -7.00
C GLY A 201 0.76 -28.52 -6.94
N VAL A 202 1.51 -28.12 -7.98
CA VAL A 202 2.18 -26.81 -8.07
C VAL A 202 1.32 -25.84 -8.87
N GLU A 203 1.16 -24.62 -8.36
CA GLU A 203 0.37 -23.57 -9.02
C GLU A 203 1.02 -23.15 -10.35
N ILE A 204 0.25 -23.18 -11.44
CA ILE A 204 0.68 -22.81 -12.80
C ILE A 204 -0.07 -21.56 -13.29
N ASP A 205 0.60 -20.77 -14.10
CA ASP A 205 0.00 -19.59 -14.76
C ASP A 205 -0.91 -19.99 -15.95
N LYS A 206 -1.44 -18.98 -16.65
CA LYS A 206 -2.31 -19.20 -17.83
C LYS A 206 -1.60 -19.92 -18.98
N GLU A 207 -0.26 -19.85 -19.01
CA GLU A 207 0.63 -20.39 -20.04
C GLU A 207 1.18 -21.78 -19.64
N GLY A 208 0.79 -22.30 -18.47
CA GLY A 208 1.24 -23.60 -17.96
C GLY A 208 2.62 -23.56 -17.29
N LYS A 209 3.21 -22.38 -17.08
CA LYS A 209 4.48 -22.25 -16.36
C LYS A 209 4.25 -22.26 -14.86
N THR A 210 5.15 -22.91 -14.14
CA THR A 210 5.14 -22.95 -12.68
C THR A 210 5.34 -21.54 -12.11
N ILE A 211 4.43 -21.10 -11.25
CA ILE A 211 4.59 -19.83 -10.55
C ILE A 211 5.71 -20.03 -9.50
N PRO A 212 6.82 -19.27 -9.57
CA PRO A 212 7.94 -19.47 -8.66
C PRO A 212 7.51 -19.27 -7.21
N LYS A 213 7.79 -20.27 -6.37
CA LYS A 213 7.47 -20.23 -4.93
C LYS A 213 8.14 -19.02 -4.30
N LYS A 214 7.37 -18.14 -3.65
CA LYS A 214 7.91 -16.96 -2.96
C LYS A 214 9.04 -17.40 -2.02
N VAL A 215 10.25 -16.91 -2.26
CA VAL A 215 11.40 -17.21 -1.41
C VAL A 215 11.07 -16.73 0.01
N SER A 216 11.09 -17.64 0.97
CA SER A 216 10.77 -17.29 2.35
C SER A 216 11.90 -16.42 2.93
N LEU A 217 11.53 -15.30 3.52
CA LEU A 217 12.48 -14.42 4.24
C LEU A 217 13.27 -15.22 5.29
N GLN A 218 12.63 -16.21 5.90
CA GLN A 218 13.27 -17.12 6.85
C GLN A 218 14.47 -17.86 6.27
N ARG A 219 14.40 -18.34 5.01
CA ARG A 219 15.51 -19.03 4.35
C ARG A 219 16.67 -18.06 4.09
N LEU A 220 16.35 -16.81 3.77
CA LEU A 220 17.33 -15.74 3.56
C LEU A 220 18.07 -15.42 4.89
N PHE A 221 17.32 -15.31 5.99
CA PHE A 221 17.87 -15.10 7.33
C PHE A 221 18.74 -16.28 7.80
N LEU A 222 18.32 -17.51 7.55
CA LEU A 222 19.12 -18.70 7.88
C LEU A 222 20.45 -18.72 7.13
N LEU A 223 20.48 -18.23 5.88
CA LEU A 223 21.71 -18.15 5.10
C LEU A 223 22.67 -17.07 5.61
N ALA A 224 22.14 -16.00 6.20
CA ALA A 224 22.88 -14.89 6.82
C ALA A 224 23.22 -15.13 8.31
N LYS A 225 22.86 -16.29 8.87
CA LYS A 225 23.10 -16.64 10.29
C LYS A 225 24.56 -16.45 10.73
N PRO A 226 25.61 -16.80 9.95
CA PRO A 226 26.99 -16.64 10.39
C PRO A 226 27.41 -15.19 10.69
N GLU A 227 26.72 -14.20 10.13
CA GLU A 227 27.03 -12.77 10.22
C GLU A 227 26.14 -12.04 11.22
N TRP A 228 25.40 -12.80 12.04
CA TRP A 228 24.47 -12.26 13.03
C TRP A 228 25.13 -11.24 13.96
N GLY A 229 26.42 -11.39 14.28
CA GLY A 229 27.16 -10.45 15.14
C GLY A 229 27.26 -9.05 14.54
N PHE A 230 27.63 -8.93 13.26
CA PHE A 230 27.69 -7.65 12.56
C PHE A 230 26.29 -7.05 12.38
N ILE A 231 25.29 -7.88 12.08
CA ILE A 231 23.89 -7.45 11.92
C ILE A 231 23.33 -6.94 13.26
N ALA A 232 23.59 -7.62 14.37
CA ALA A 232 23.15 -7.22 15.69
C ALA A 232 23.79 -5.89 16.11
N GLY A 233 25.11 -5.75 15.98
CA GLY A 233 25.81 -4.49 16.25
C GLY A 233 25.31 -3.33 15.38
N GLY A 234 25.09 -3.60 14.09
CA GLY A 234 24.52 -2.63 13.15
C GLY A 234 23.09 -2.23 13.53
N THR A 235 22.30 -3.15 14.08
CA THR A 235 20.93 -2.88 14.53
C THR A 235 20.90 -2.03 15.80
N ILE A 236 21.83 -2.25 16.74
CA ILE A 236 21.98 -1.38 17.92
C ILE A 236 22.36 0.05 17.49
N ALA A 237 23.32 0.18 16.58
CA ALA A 237 23.72 1.47 16.03
C ALA A 237 22.58 2.13 15.22
N LEU A 238 21.72 1.33 14.58
CA LEU A 238 20.52 1.79 13.91
C LEU A 238 19.51 2.41 14.88
N VAL A 239 19.29 1.80 16.04
CA VAL A 239 18.41 2.36 17.07
C VAL A 239 18.94 3.71 17.55
N GLY A 240 20.23 3.81 17.86
CA GLY A 240 20.86 5.07 18.30
C GLY A 240 20.74 6.18 17.24
N SER A 241 21.10 5.89 15.99
CA SER A 241 21.03 6.87 14.89
C SER A 241 19.61 7.23 14.44
N SER A 242 18.65 6.33 14.62
CA SER A 242 17.24 6.62 14.34
C SER A 242 16.64 7.46 15.46
N GLY A 243 16.95 7.15 16.72
CA GLY A 243 16.52 7.93 17.88
C GLY A 243 16.99 9.38 17.82
N SER A 244 18.23 9.64 17.40
CA SER A 244 18.73 11.01 17.22
C SER A 244 17.97 11.78 16.14
N GLN A 245 17.59 11.13 15.03
CA GLN A 245 16.78 11.76 13.96
C GLN A 245 15.36 12.10 14.46
N MET A 246 14.80 11.24 15.30
CA MET A 246 13.46 11.44 15.86
C MET A 246 13.42 12.49 16.97
N ALA A 247 14.53 12.69 17.68
CA ALA A 247 14.64 13.74 18.68
C ALA A 247 14.63 15.15 18.06
N ALA A 248 15.12 15.30 16.83
CA ALA A 248 15.33 16.61 16.21
C ALA A 248 14.06 17.48 16.14
N PRO A 249 12.88 17.01 15.67
CA PRO A 249 11.67 17.82 15.66
C PRO A 249 11.22 18.29 17.05
N LEU A 250 11.43 17.48 18.09
CA LEU A 250 11.07 17.83 19.47
C LEU A 250 11.90 18.98 20.01
N PHE A 251 13.22 18.90 19.82
CA PHE A 251 14.13 19.97 20.24
C PHE A 251 14.01 21.20 19.36
N PHE A 252 13.70 21.03 18.07
CA PHE A 252 13.45 22.15 17.17
C PHE A 252 12.22 22.95 17.60
N GLY A 253 11.13 22.29 18.02
CA GLY A 253 9.97 22.99 18.60
C GLY A 253 10.37 23.86 19.81
N LYS A 254 11.15 23.29 20.74
CA LYS A 254 11.65 24.03 21.91
C LYS A 254 12.58 25.18 21.55
N VAL A 255 13.41 25.02 20.51
CA VAL A 255 14.28 26.09 19.98
C VAL A 255 13.45 27.25 19.46
N VAL A 256 12.35 26.97 18.74
CA VAL A 256 11.42 27.99 18.26
C VAL A 256 10.76 28.73 19.42
N ASP A 257 10.30 28.01 20.44
CA ASP A 257 9.68 28.61 21.63
C ASP A 257 10.68 29.49 22.41
N ALA A 258 11.91 28.99 22.62
CA ALA A 258 12.97 29.73 23.32
C ALA A 258 13.44 30.96 22.54
N ALA A 259 13.43 30.91 21.20
CA ALA A 259 13.79 32.06 20.36
C ALA A 259 12.84 33.26 20.56
N GLN A 260 11.62 33.04 21.05
CA GLN A 260 10.64 34.08 21.35
C GLN A 260 10.79 34.67 22.76
N THR A 261 11.59 34.05 23.63
CA THR A 261 11.63 34.36 25.07
C THR A 261 13.04 34.68 25.60
N ASP A 262 14.02 33.79 25.43
CA ASP A 262 15.35 33.93 26.03
C ASP A 262 16.49 33.41 25.12
N MET A 263 17.47 34.27 24.86
CA MET A 263 18.65 33.97 24.03
C MET A 263 19.62 33.00 24.71
N ALA A 264 19.67 32.96 26.05
CA ALA A 264 20.52 32.03 26.79
C ALA A 264 19.97 30.59 26.71
N GLU A 265 18.65 30.43 26.86
CA GLU A 265 17.98 29.15 26.69
C GLU A 265 18.07 28.65 25.25
N LEU A 266 17.90 29.55 24.27
CA LEU A 266 18.10 29.26 22.86
C LEU A 266 19.51 28.68 22.58
N THR A 267 20.57 29.34 23.07
CA THR A 267 21.95 28.88 22.87
C THR A 267 22.18 27.50 23.45
N ARG A 268 21.65 27.22 24.65
CA ARG A 268 21.73 25.92 25.30
C ARG A 268 21.03 24.83 24.49
N LEU A 269 19.81 25.08 24.02
CA LEU A 269 19.03 24.12 23.22
C LEU A 269 19.69 23.82 21.87
N VAL A 270 20.26 24.83 21.22
CA VAL A 270 21.02 24.65 19.98
C VAL A 270 22.26 23.78 20.20
N ILE A 271 23.03 24.00 21.28
CA ILE A 271 24.19 23.15 21.60
C ILE A 271 23.77 21.70 21.84
N ILE A 272 22.67 21.46 22.57
CA ILE A 272 22.13 20.12 22.79
C ILE A 272 21.76 19.46 21.46
N LEU A 273 21.10 20.20 20.56
CA LEU A 273 20.74 19.72 19.22
C LEU A 273 21.98 19.31 18.42
N VAL A 274 23.03 20.13 18.44
CA VAL A 274 24.32 19.82 17.78
C VAL A 274 24.92 18.53 18.34
N ILE A 275 24.96 18.37 19.67
CA ILE A 275 25.48 17.15 20.30
C ILE A 275 24.67 15.91 19.87
N ILE A 276 23.34 16.01 19.84
CA ILE A 276 22.46 14.92 19.38
C ILE A 276 22.79 14.53 17.93
N TYR A 277 23.01 15.50 17.04
CA TYR A 277 23.36 15.23 15.64
C TYR A 277 24.76 14.62 15.48
N VAL A 278 25.74 15.09 16.25
CA VAL A 278 27.10 14.53 16.23
C VAL A 278 27.09 13.08 16.69
N VAL A 279 26.48 12.81 17.85
CA VAL A 279 26.34 11.45 18.39
C VAL A 279 25.53 10.56 17.42
N GLY A 280 24.43 11.08 16.89
CA GLY A 280 23.61 10.40 15.88
C GLY A 280 24.38 10.03 14.62
N SER A 281 25.27 10.90 14.16
CA SER A 281 26.12 10.69 12.98
C SER A 281 27.17 9.60 13.23
N ILE A 282 27.74 9.54 14.44
CA ILE A 282 28.66 8.46 14.84
C ILE A 282 27.92 7.11 14.81
N PHE A 283 26.72 7.04 15.37
CA PHE A 283 25.90 5.83 15.28
C PHE A 283 25.54 5.49 13.83
N ALA A 284 25.24 6.47 12.99
CA ALA A 284 24.92 6.26 11.59
C ALA A 284 26.11 5.69 10.81
N PHE A 285 27.33 6.15 11.14
CA PHE A 285 28.57 5.63 10.60
C PHE A 285 28.78 4.15 10.97
N PHE A 286 28.72 3.82 12.26
CA PHE A 286 28.86 2.43 12.72
C PHE A 286 27.80 1.51 12.13
N ARG A 287 26.56 1.97 12.05
CA ARG A 287 25.48 1.25 11.37
C ARG A 287 25.86 0.94 9.93
N SER A 288 26.26 1.95 9.16
CA SER A 288 26.61 1.80 7.74
C SER A 288 27.79 0.84 7.55
N TRP A 289 28.83 1.00 8.36
CA TRP A 289 30.01 0.14 8.35
C TRP A 289 29.63 -1.32 8.61
N LEU A 290 28.95 -1.59 9.73
CA LEU A 290 28.67 -2.97 10.18
C LEU A 290 27.76 -3.72 9.20
N PHE A 291 26.72 -3.06 8.66
CA PHE A 291 25.86 -3.68 7.64
C PHE A 291 26.60 -3.92 6.31
N THR A 292 27.52 -3.02 5.93
CA THR A 292 28.36 -3.20 4.74
C THR A 292 29.30 -4.39 4.92
N LEU A 293 29.96 -4.49 6.08
CA LEU A 293 30.87 -5.58 6.40
C LEU A 293 30.14 -6.94 6.45
N ALA A 294 28.93 -6.98 7.02
CA ALA A 294 28.06 -8.14 7.00
C ALA A 294 27.73 -8.57 5.55
N GLY A 295 27.39 -7.61 4.68
CA GLY A 295 27.09 -7.86 3.28
C GLY A 295 28.28 -8.44 2.52
N GLN A 296 29.46 -7.81 2.65
CA GLN A 296 30.67 -8.27 1.96
C GLN A 296 31.11 -9.67 2.44
N SER A 297 30.98 -9.95 3.73
CA SER A 297 31.27 -11.28 4.30
C SER A 297 30.30 -12.34 3.76
N PHE A 298 29.01 -12.00 3.70
CA PHE A 298 27.95 -12.87 3.19
C PHE A 298 28.14 -13.21 1.71
N VAL A 299 28.35 -12.21 0.84
CA VAL A 299 28.54 -12.45 -0.60
C VAL A 299 29.83 -13.21 -0.88
N SER A 300 30.90 -12.94 -0.13
CA SER A 300 32.16 -13.68 -0.26
C SER A 300 31.99 -15.16 0.05
N ARG A 301 31.30 -15.51 1.16
CA ARG A 301 30.99 -16.91 1.48
C ARG A 301 30.10 -17.54 0.40
N LEU A 302 29.07 -16.82 -0.03
CA LEU A 302 28.12 -17.32 -1.03
C LEU A 302 28.82 -17.64 -2.35
N ARG A 303 29.69 -16.74 -2.84
CA ARG A 303 30.48 -16.95 -4.07
C ARG A 303 31.43 -18.13 -3.94
N LYS A 304 32.13 -18.27 -2.81
CA LYS A 304 33.00 -19.45 -2.57
C LYS A 304 32.22 -20.76 -2.61
N LYS A 305 31.07 -20.81 -1.94
CA LYS A 305 30.22 -22.02 -1.91
C LYS A 305 29.63 -22.33 -3.28
N LEU A 306 29.13 -21.31 -3.99
CA LEU A 306 28.55 -21.48 -5.31
C LEU A 306 29.60 -21.94 -6.33
N PHE A 307 30.79 -21.34 -6.30
CA PHE A 307 31.90 -21.74 -7.17
C PHE A 307 32.32 -23.20 -6.92
N ALA A 308 32.50 -23.59 -5.65
CA ALA A 308 32.82 -24.97 -5.29
C ALA A 308 31.79 -25.98 -5.80
N GLN A 309 30.49 -25.64 -5.70
CA GLN A 309 29.42 -26.52 -6.18
C GLN A 309 29.32 -26.58 -7.70
N ILE A 310 29.66 -25.50 -8.41
CA ILE A 310 29.69 -25.48 -9.88
C ILE A 310 30.78 -26.41 -10.39
N ILE A 311 32.00 -26.35 -9.83
CA ILE A 311 33.13 -27.17 -10.30
C ILE A 311 32.99 -28.67 -9.99
N GLU A 312 32.14 -29.02 -9.02
CA GLU A 312 31.83 -30.42 -8.65
C GLU A 312 30.76 -31.06 -9.54
N GLN A 313 30.13 -30.32 -10.47
CA GLN A 313 29.11 -30.87 -11.36
C GLN A 313 29.69 -31.76 -12.47
N GLU A 314 28.86 -32.66 -12.98
CA GLU A 314 29.19 -33.53 -14.11
C GLU A 314 29.31 -32.76 -15.43
N VAL A 315 29.99 -33.34 -16.43
CA VAL A 315 30.21 -32.70 -17.74
C VAL A 315 28.87 -32.37 -18.43
N ALA A 316 27.87 -33.24 -18.32
CA ALA A 316 26.54 -33.02 -18.91
C ALA A 316 25.87 -31.72 -18.41
N PHE A 317 26.11 -31.32 -17.15
CA PHE A 317 25.62 -30.04 -16.64
C PHE A 317 26.21 -28.84 -17.41
N PHE A 318 27.49 -28.91 -17.78
CA PHE A 318 28.16 -27.85 -18.54
C PHE A 318 27.78 -27.84 -20.03
N ASP A 319 27.34 -28.97 -20.58
CA ASP A 319 26.79 -29.04 -21.94
C ASP A 319 25.42 -28.34 -22.03
N GLU A 320 24.61 -28.40 -20.96
CA GLU A 320 23.30 -27.74 -20.90
C GLU A 320 23.37 -26.26 -20.47
N ASN A 321 24.34 -25.88 -19.63
CA ASN A 321 24.42 -24.54 -19.04
C ASN A 321 25.57 -23.72 -19.62
N ARG A 322 25.26 -22.55 -20.19
CA ARG A 322 26.26 -21.66 -20.79
C ARG A 322 27.18 -21.07 -19.72
N THR A 323 28.49 -21.01 -19.99
CA THR A 323 29.48 -20.38 -19.08
C THR A 323 29.10 -18.95 -18.69
N GLY A 324 28.56 -18.16 -19.63
CA GLY A 324 28.10 -16.80 -19.36
C GLY A 324 26.96 -16.72 -18.33
N GLU A 325 26.07 -17.70 -18.32
CA GLU A 325 24.99 -17.80 -17.33
C GLU A 325 25.55 -18.13 -15.94
N LEU A 326 26.46 -19.10 -15.84
CA LEU A 326 27.11 -19.47 -14.59
C LEU A 326 27.90 -18.29 -14.00
N CYS A 327 28.62 -17.54 -14.83
CA CYS A 327 29.29 -16.30 -14.43
C CYS A 327 28.30 -15.23 -13.94
N ASN A 328 27.15 -15.07 -14.61
CA ASN A 328 26.12 -14.12 -14.19
C ASN A 328 25.52 -14.51 -12.83
N ARG A 329 25.24 -15.80 -12.62
CA ARG A 329 24.77 -16.32 -11.32
C ARG A 329 25.81 -16.08 -10.22
N LEU A 330 27.09 -16.29 -10.52
CA LEU A 330 28.17 -16.08 -9.56
C LEU A 330 28.38 -14.59 -9.23
N ALA A 331 28.26 -13.69 -10.20
CA ALA A 331 28.50 -12.26 -10.01
C ALA A 331 27.24 -11.48 -9.59
N SER A 332 26.20 -11.48 -10.44
CA SER A 332 25.00 -10.66 -10.32
C SER A 332 24.01 -11.23 -9.31
N ASP A 333 23.64 -12.51 -9.42
CA ASP A 333 22.61 -13.08 -8.53
C ASP A 333 23.08 -13.10 -7.07
N THR A 334 24.36 -13.39 -6.83
CA THR A 334 24.93 -13.30 -5.48
C THR A 334 24.91 -11.88 -4.93
N GLN A 335 25.09 -10.86 -5.78
CA GLN A 335 25.02 -9.44 -5.41
C GLN A 335 23.58 -9.04 -5.07
N VAL A 336 22.60 -9.48 -5.86
CA VAL A 336 21.17 -9.27 -5.57
C VAL A 336 20.81 -9.90 -4.23
N LEU A 337 21.28 -11.13 -3.97
CA LEU A 337 21.02 -11.81 -2.71
C LEU A 337 21.68 -11.10 -1.52
N GLN A 338 22.88 -10.55 -1.70
CA GLN A 338 23.55 -9.71 -0.69
C GLN A 338 22.71 -8.48 -0.35
N ASN A 339 22.30 -7.72 -1.36
CA ASN A 339 21.51 -6.51 -1.16
C ASN A 339 20.18 -6.81 -0.47
N ALA A 340 19.53 -7.91 -0.85
CA ALA A 340 18.31 -8.38 -0.21
C ALA A 340 18.55 -8.77 1.27
N ALA A 341 19.64 -9.45 1.58
CA ALA A 341 19.92 -9.98 2.92
C ALA A 341 20.48 -8.95 3.91
N THR A 342 21.12 -7.88 3.44
CA THR A 342 21.71 -6.89 4.35
C THR A 342 21.12 -5.49 4.18
N VAL A 343 21.26 -4.89 3.00
CA VAL A 343 20.91 -3.48 2.77
C VAL A 343 19.40 -3.26 2.88
N ASN A 344 18.61 -4.07 2.19
CA ASN A 344 17.16 -3.94 2.19
C ASN A 344 16.56 -4.24 3.55
N ILE A 345 17.05 -5.28 4.24
CA ILE A 345 16.59 -5.59 5.60
C ILE A 345 16.95 -4.47 6.57
N SER A 346 18.18 -3.92 6.50
CA SER A 346 18.58 -2.77 7.32
C SER A 346 17.66 -1.57 7.11
N MET A 347 17.35 -1.25 5.84
CA MET A 347 16.42 -0.17 5.50
C MET A 347 15.01 -0.45 6.00
N LEU A 348 14.51 -1.68 5.85
CA LEU A 348 13.18 -2.05 6.35
C LEU A 348 13.09 -1.92 7.86
N VAL A 349 14.07 -2.45 8.61
CA VAL A 349 14.11 -2.34 10.07
C VAL A 349 14.18 -0.88 10.50
N ARG A 350 15.02 -0.06 9.84
CA ARG A 350 15.08 1.38 10.09
C ARG A 350 13.74 2.04 9.86
N SER A 351 13.12 1.82 8.71
CA SER A 351 11.85 2.44 8.35
C SER A 351 10.73 2.04 9.30
N ILE A 352 10.67 0.78 9.74
CA ILE A 352 9.70 0.32 10.73
C ILE A 352 9.95 1.02 12.08
N PHE A 353 11.20 1.05 12.55
CA PHE A 353 11.54 1.68 13.82
C PHE A 353 11.22 3.19 13.80
N GLN A 354 11.60 3.87 12.72
CA GLN A 354 11.30 5.29 12.52
C GLN A 354 9.79 5.52 12.43
N LEU A 355 9.04 4.70 11.68
CA LEU A 355 7.59 4.82 11.57
C LEU A 355 6.93 4.64 12.94
N VAL A 356 7.19 3.54 13.63
CA VAL A 356 6.56 3.22 14.92
C VAL A 356 6.91 4.28 15.96
N GLY A 357 8.19 4.64 16.09
CA GLY A 357 8.59 5.59 17.10
C GLY A 357 8.16 7.02 16.76
N SER A 358 8.18 7.45 15.49
CA SER A 358 7.74 8.81 15.11
C SER A 358 6.23 8.92 15.30
N LEU A 359 5.48 7.89 14.92
CA LEU A 359 4.05 7.83 15.16
C LEU A 359 3.74 7.87 16.67
N GLY A 360 4.47 7.10 17.48
CA GLY A 360 4.36 7.14 18.94
C GLY A 360 4.63 8.54 19.51
N PHE A 361 5.67 9.22 19.05
CA PHE A 361 5.96 10.61 19.44
C PHE A 361 4.87 11.59 19.00
N MET A 362 4.33 11.44 17.79
CA MET A 362 3.23 12.29 17.31
C MET A 362 1.98 12.12 18.17
N PHE A 363 1.61 10.89 18.52
CA PHE A 363 0.51 10.62 19.45
C PHE A 363 0.77 11.21 20.85
N TYR A 364 2.00 11.15 21.34
CA TYR A 364 2.38 11.76 22.62
C TYR A 364 2.26 13.29 22.60
N LEU A 365 2.64 13.94 21.49
CA LEU A 365 2.56 15.39 21.35
C LEU A 365 1.11 15.88 21.22
N ASN A 366 0.36 15.30 20.27
CA ASN A 366 -1.04 15.62 20.07
C ASN A 366 -1.74 14.47 19.35
N ALA A 367 -2.46 13.65 20.12
CA ALA A 367 -3.20 12.51 19.60
C ALA A 367 -4.28 12.92 18.59
N ALA A 368 -4.89 14.09 18.77
CA ALA A 368 -5.95 14.57 17.90
C ALA A 368 -5.45 14.95 16.50
N LEU A 369 -4.44 15.82 16.41
CA LEU A 369 -3.80 16.19 15.14
C LEU A 369 -3.20 14.97 14.42
N THR A 370 -2.62 14.05 15.18
CA THR A 370 -2.07 12.81 14.64
C THR A 370 -3.16 11.91 14.05
N GLY A 371 -4.31 11.79 14.72
CA GLY A 371 -5.48 11.07 14.21
C GLY A 371 -5.98 11.62 12.87
N VAL A 372 -6.03 12.96 12.72
CA VAL A 372 -6.39 13.61 11.44
C VAL A 372 -5.36 13.32 10.35
N LEU A 373 -4.07 13.30 10.66
CA LEU A 373 -3.04 12.96 9.66
C LEU A 373 -3.12 11.48 9.24
N LEU A 374 -3.33 10.57 10.19
CA LEU A 374 -3.53 9.14 9.92
C LEU A 374 -4.79 8.86 9.08
N ALA A 375 -5.78 9.73 9.17
CA ALA A 375 -6.96 9.71 8.33
C ALA A 375 -6.67 10.11 6.88
N VAL A 376 -6.03 11.27 6.70
CA VAL A 376 -5.86 11.91 5.38
C VAL A 376 -4.72 11.27 4.57
N VAL A 377 -3.57 10.99 5.19
CA VAL A 377 -2.35 10.59 4.48
C VAL A 377 -2.49 9.25 3.74
N PRO A 378 -3.02 8.17 4.33
CA PRO A 378 -3.22 6.90 3.62
C PRO A 378 -4.18 7.04 2.44
N PHE A 379 -5.23 7.87 2.58
CA PHE A 379 -6.18 8.10 1.52
C PHE A 379 -5.55 8.81 0.31
N VAL A 380 -4.83 9.91 0.56
CA VAL A 380 -4.09 10.62 -0.50
C VAL A 380 -3.07 9.69 -1.15
N SER A 381 -2.35 8.89 -0.35
CA SER A 381 -1.35 7.94 -0.84
C SER A 381 -1.96 6.85 -1.73
N ILE A 382 -3.08 6.24 -1.33
CA ILE A 382 -3.79 5.23 -2.12
C ILE A 382 -4.30 5.83 -3.44
N SER A 383 -4.84 7.05 -3.39
CA SER A 383 -5.35 7.76 -4.57
C SER A 383 -4.22 8.09 -5.54
N ALA A 384 -3.09 8.59 -5.05
CA ALA A 384 -1.90 8.85 -5.84
C ALA A 384 -1.34 7.58 -6.49
N VAL A 385 -1.26 6.46 -5.75
CA VAL A 385 -0.80 5.17 -6.30
C VAL A 385 -1.73 4.65 -7.39
N ARG A 386 -3.06 4.78 -7.23
CA ARG A 386 -4.01 4.38 -8.28
C ARG A 386 -3.90 5.25 -9.52
N TYR A 387 -3.77 6.57 -9.33
CA TYR A 387 -3.58 7.50 -10.44
C TYR A 387 -2.27 7.22 -11.18
N GLY A 388 -1.17 6.95 -10.46
CA GLY A 388 0.11 6.56 -11.06
C GLY A 388 0.03 5.24 -11.84
N LYS A 389 -0.73 4.25 -11.36
CA LYS A 389 -0.97 2.99 -12.10
C LYS A 389 -1.75 3.22 -13.40
N LEU A 390 -2.72 4.14 -13.41
CA LEU A 390 -3.45 4.51 -14.63
C LEU A 390 -2.51 5.17 -15.65
N TYR A 391 -1.61 6.04 -15.17
CA TYR A 391 -0.62 6.71 -16.01
C TYR A 391 0.47 5.78 -16.56
N ARG A 392 0.71 4.65 -15.90
CA ARG A 392 1.66 3.62 -16.37
C ARG A 392 1.25 2.98 -17.70
N ASN A 393 -0.02 3.09 -18.11
CA ASN A 393 -0.46 2.70 -19.45
C ASN A 393 0.13 3.60 -20.56
N ALA A 394 0.63 4.80 -20.23
CA ALA A 394 1.36 5.64 -21.18
C ALA A 394 2.78 5.11 -21.46
N GLU A 395 3.35 4.33 -20.52
CA GLU A 395 4.62 3.62 -20.70
C GLU A 395 4.47 2.53 -21.78
N GLU A 396 3.31 1.87 -21.85
CA GLU A 396 2.98 0.91 -22.93
C GLU A 396 2.94 1.57 -24.32
N ILE A 397 2.59 2.86 -24.40
CA ILE A 397 2.65 3.64 -25.64
C ILE A 397 4.10 3.96 -26.01
N GLN A 398 4.95 4.27 -25.02
CA GLN A 398 6.39 4.48 -25.23
C GLN A 398 7.10 3.19 -25.65
N ASP A 399 6.75 2.05 -25.07
CA ASP A 399 7.30 0.74 -25.46
C ASP A 399 6.90 0.37 -26.90
N LYS A 400 5.64 0.58 -27.30
CA LYS A 400 5.19 0.35 -28.68
C LYS A 400 5.87 1.28 -29.69
N LEU A 401 6.21 2.50 -29.29
CA LEU A 401 7.02 3.42 -30.11
C LEU A 401 8.48 2.95 -30.20
N GLY A 402 9.04 2.45 -29.08
CA GLY A 402 10.38 1.87 -29.01
C GLY A 402 10.53 0.62 -29.88
N ASP A 403 9.51 -0.24 -29.95
CA ASP A 403 9.49 -1.43 -30.80
C ASP A 403 9.32 -1.09 -32.30
N ALA A 404 8.68 0.03 -32.62
CA ALA A 404 8.48 0.49 -33.98
C ALA A 404 9.74 1.16 -34.58
N GLU A 405 10.59 1.76 -33.76
CA GLU A 405 11.80 2.48 -34.22
C GLU A 405 12.81 1.57 -34.96
N PRO A 406 13.17 0.36 -34.47
CA PRO A 406 14.05 -0.56 -35.19
C PRO A 406 13.46 -1.05 -36.52
N LEU A 407 12.14 -1.25 -36.59
CA LEU A 407 11.44 -1.68 -37.80
C LEU A 407 11.45 -0.58 -38.87
N LEU A 408 11.13 0.66 -38.50
CA LEU A 408 11.22 1.82 -39.37
C LEU A 408 12.65 2.04 -39.85
N ARG A 409 13.64 1.94 -38.95
CA ARG A 409 15.05 2.11 -39.28
C ARG A 409 15.52 1.04 -40.28
N ARG A 410 15.12 -0.23 -40.10
CA ARG A 410 15.37 -1.30 -41.09
C ARG A 410 14.70 -1.02 -42.44
N HIS A 411 13.46 -0.54 -42.45
CA HIS A 411 12.72 -0.27 -43.67
C HIS A 411 13.34 0.88 -44.47
N CYS A 412 13.74 1.98 -43.80
CA CYS A 412 14.46 3.10 -44.43
C CYS A 412 15.83 2.66 -44.98
N GLN A 413 16.55 1.77 -44.28
CA GLN A 413 17.83 1.24 -44.77
C GLN A 413 17.66 0.42 -46.06
N VAL A 414 16.62 -0.39 -46.13
CA VAL A 414 16.29 -1.19 -47.33
C VAL A 414 15.86 -0.30 -48.50
N LEU A 415 15.05 0.74 -48.23
CA LEU A 415 14.64 1.70 -49.27
C LEU A 415 15.82 2.54 -49.77
N GLY A 416 16.74 2.96 -48.89
CA GLY A 416 17.97 3.63 -49.27
C GLY A 416 18.87 2.76 -50.17
N GLN A 417 19.05 1.49 -49.82
CA GLN A 417 19.82 0.55 -50.65
C GLN A 417 19.15 0.22 -51.99
N ASN A 418 17.82 0.25 -52.08
CA ASN A 418 17.12 0.02 -53.35
C ASN A 418 17.16 1.24 -54.28
N ASN A 419 17.18 2.46 -53.74
CA ASN A 419 17.37 3.66 -54.54
C ASN A 419 18.78 3.74 -55.14
N ASP A 420 19.82 3.38 -54.39
CA ASP A 420 21.20 3.35 -54.92
C ASP A 420 21.39 2.30 -56.04
N LYS A 421 20.53 1.29 -56.11
CA LYS A 421 20.54 0.26 -57.16
C LYS A 421 19.72 0.61 -58.41
N GLN A 422 18.89 1.65 -58.37
CA GLN A 422 18.10 2.13 -59.51
C GLN A 422 18.75 3.34 -60.22
N VAL A 423 19.80 3.91 -59.63
CA VAL A 423 20.52 5.10 -60.13
C VAL A 423 21.84 4.73 -60.85
N ASN A 424 22.24 3.46 -60.84
CA ASN A 424 23.28 2.88 -61.70
C ASN A 424 22.62 1.94 -62.71
#